data_AF-A0A2A2J9X5-F1
#
_entry.id   AF-A0A2A2J9X5-F1
#
_cell.length_a   1.000
_cell.length_b   1.000
_cell.length_c   1.000
_cell.angle_alpha   90.00
_cell.angle_beta   90.00
_cell.angle_gamma   90.00
#
_symmetry.space_group_name_H-M   'P 1'
#
loop_
_entity.id
_entity.type
_entity.pdbx_description
1 polymer ?
#
loop_
_entity_poly.entity_id
_entity_poly.type
_entity_poly.pdbx_seq_one_letter_code
_entity_poly.pdbx_strand_id
1 'polypeptide(L)'
;MKYQIWLLYHTVFFTSLVFGLDQCLNRDEECGSVDEQRQNENVIDHGGWRTNRQNVVGLEGPCNIPRLDAQHLSQGEFLKKYAYAEPIIIYNIDNSEFARLTERQKMLEDWREERVVLSSANTYSYTRVPSTFGDYLETHLRPQSLESLGNETLYLFGDIDPTTWKPLLDKYRQPQYKLPGHTAALSFGLAGAGTGVPFHFHGPGMFSTFFE
;
A
#
# COMPACT_ATOMS: atom_id res chain seq x y z
N MET A 1 13.00 -25.06 28.01
CA MET A 1 13.02 -23.59 28.21
C MET A 1 11.97 -23.00 27.29
N LYS A 2 10.88 -22.49 27.89
CA LYS A 2 9.75 -21.90 27.18
C LYS A 2 10.04 -20.41 27.03
N TYR A 3 10.19 -19.91 25.82
CA TYR A 3 10.24 -18.46 25.57
C TYR A 3 8.84 -18.01 25.18
N GLN A 4 8.21 -17.25 26.08
CA GLN A 4 7.13 -16.34 25.75
C GLN A 4 7.75 -14.96 25.51
N ILE A 5 7.39 -14.31 24.41
CA ILE A 5 7.74 -12.91 24.14
C ILE A 5 6.44 -12.20 23.74
N TRP A 6 6.04 -11.22 24.54
CA TRP A 6 4.86 -10.36 24.34
C TRP A 6 5.30 -8.92 24.05
N LEU A 7 4.74 -8.38 22.97
CA LEU A 7 4.22 -7.02 22.69
C LEU A 7 4.80 -5.78 23.42
N LEU A 8 5.17 -4.76 22.62
CA LEU A 8 5.25 -3.35 23.02
C LEU A 8 4.81 -2.42 21.88
N TYR A 9 4.11 -1.35 22.27
CA TYR A 9 3.36 -0.38 21.45
C TYR A 9 4.28 0.63 20.74
N HIS A 10 4.13 0.80 19.42
CA HIS A 10 4.01 2.10 18.74
C HIS A 10 3.63 1.88 17.26
N THR A 11 2.66 2.66 16.82
CA THR A 11 2.00 2.59 15.51
C THR A 11 2.91 3.13 14.42
N VAL A 12 3.21 2.32 13.41
CA VAL A 12 3.87 2.72 12.16
C VAL A 12 3.22 1.88 11.06
N PHE A 13 2.71 2.50 9.99
CA PHE A 13 1.99 1.83 8.89
C PHE A 13 2.92 1.59 7.70
N PHE A 14 2.82 0.48 6.97
CA PHE A 14 3.55 0.35 5.69
C PHE A 14 2.69 -0.23 4.56
N THR A 15 2.76 0.48 3.44
CA THR A 15 2.44 0.01 2.10
C THR A 15 3.66 0.27 1.24
N SER A 16 4.23 -0.79 0.66
CA SER A 16 5.04 -0.68 -0.55
C SER A 16 4.14 -1.11 -1.71
N LEU A 17 3.96 -0.24 -2.71
CA LEU A 17 3.32 -0.65 -3.97
C LEU A 17 4.23 -1.68 -4.65
N VAL A 18 3.82 -2.95 -4.62
CA VAL A 18 4.29 -3.98 -5.54
C VAL A 18 3.19 -4.15 -6.57
N PHE A 19 3.48 -3.78 -7.81
CA PHE A 19 2.55 -3.90 -8.94
C PHE A 19 2.69 -5.27 -9.60
N GLY A 20 1.55 -5.89 -9.89
CA GLY A 20 1.42 -7.11 -10.70
C GLY A 20 0.57 -8.18 -10.04
N LEU A 21 -0.77 -8.07 -10.13
CA LEU A 21 -1.68 -9.11 -9.65
C LEU A 21 -3.01 -9.20 -10.43
N ASP A 22 -3.02 -8.85 -11.72
CA ASP A 22 -4.26 -8.82 -12.51
C ASP A 22 -4.58 -10.11 -13.29
N GLN A 23 -3.86 -11.23 -13.11
CA GLN A 23 -4.02 -12.38 -14.03
C GLN A 23 -4.22 -13.78 -13.43
N CYS A 24 -4.50 -13.94 -12.14
CA CYS A 24 -4.77 -15.28 -11.59
C CYS A 24 -5.96 -15.28 -10.61
N LEU A 25 -7.16 -15.06 -11.16
CA LEU A 25 -8.40 -15.18 -10.40
C LEU A 25 -8.96 -16.60 -10.32
N ASN A 26 -8.49 -17.57 -11.11
CA ASN A 26 -8.93 -18.96 -10.99
C ASN A 26 -7.81 -19.93 -11.39
N ARG A 27 -7.74 -21.07 -10.71
CA ARG A 27 -6.65 -22.04 -10.84
C ARG A 27 -6.78 -22.96 -12.07
N ASP A 28 -7.75 -22.74 -12.97
CA ASP A 28 -8.12 -23.73 -14.00
C ASP A 28 -8.60 -23.16 -15.36
N GLU A 29 -8.30 -21.92 -15.78
CA GLU A 29 -8.68 -21.45 -17.13
C GLU A 29 -7.49 -20.88 -17.92
N GLU A 30 -7.27 -21.44 -19.12
CA GLU A 30 -6.31 -20.99 -20.12
C GLU A 30 -6.58 -19.52 -20.51
N CYS A 31 -5.56 -18.66 -20.37
CA CYS A 31 -5.62 -17.27 -20.82
C CYS A 31 -5.77 -17.22 -22.35
N GLY A 32 -6.97 -16.87 -22.81
CA GLY A 32 -7.31 -16.67 -24.22
C GLY A 32 -6.68 -15.43 -24.86
N SER A 33 -6.56 -15.47 -26.18
CA SER A 33 -5.76 -14.60 -27.04
C SER A 33 -6.27 -13.15 -27.21
N VAL A 34 -5.28 -12.29 -27.40
CA VAL A 34 -5.24 -10.82 -27.62
C VAL A 34 -6.15 -10.32 -28.75
N ASP A 35 -6.76 -9.15 -28.56
CA ASP A 35 -7.22 -8.31 -29.66
C ASP A 35 -6.92 -6.80 -29.43
N GLU A 36 -6.72 -6.11 -30.55
CA GLU A 36 -5.84 -4.96 -30.79
C GLU A 36 -6.28 -3.60 -30.20
N GLN A 37 -5.55 -3.09 -29.19
CA GLN A 37 -5.25 -1.66 -29.05
C GLN A 37 -3.82 -1.50 -28.52
N ARG A 38 -2.94 -0.93 -29.33
CA ARG A 38 -1.50 -0.76 -29.06
C ARG A 38 -1.25 0.26 -27.95
N GLN A 39 -1.57 -0.11 -26.71
CA GLN A 39 -0.91 0.44 -25.53
C GLN A 39 0.57 0.07 -25.63
N ASN A 40 1.48 0.97 -25.26
CA ASN A 40 2.89 0.65 -25.19
C ASN A 40 3.04 -0.46 -24.14
N GLU A 41 3.15 -1.73 -24.57
CA GLU A 41 3.15 -2.94 -23.70
C GLU A 41 4.15 -2.86 -22.54
N ASN A 42 5.11 -1.94 -22.65
CA ASN A 42 6.16 -1.65 -21.68
C ASN A 42 5.74 -0.76 -20.51
N VAL A 43 4.53 -0.18 -20.48
CA VAL A 43 4.06 0.72 -19.40
C VAL A 43 2.81 0.15 -18.73
N ILE A 44 2.85 0.06 -17.41
CA ILE A 44 1.69 -0.23 -16.55
C ILE A 44 1.09 1.11 -16.10
N ASP A 45 -0.22 1.29 -16.26
CA ASP A 45 -0.95 2.52 -15.89
C ASP A 45 -2.16 2.17 -15.00
N HIS A 46 -2.16 2.70 -13.79
CA HIS A 46 -3.22 2.53 -12.80
C HIS A 46 -3.68 3.91 -12.34
N GLY A 47 -4.85 4.38 -12.80
CA GLY A 47 -5.36 5.70 -12.40
C GLY A 47 -4.42 6.88 -12.71
N GLY A 48 -3.57 6.77 -13.75
CA GLY A 48 -2.56 7.76 -14.10
C GLY A 48 -1.19 7.56 -13.42
N TRP A 49 -1.06 6.55 -12.55
CA TRP A 49 0.21 6.14 -11.96
C TRP A 49 0.94 5.20 -12.93
N ARG A 50 1.96 5.73 -13.61
CA ARG A 50 2.67 5.03 -14.68
C ARG A 50 4.02 4.49 -14.25
N THR A 51 4.25 3.21 -14.49
CA THR A 51 5.54 2.55 -14.26
C THR A 51 5.94 1.73 -15.48
N ASN A 52 7.18 1.91 -15.97
CA ASN A 52 7.71 1.02 -17.00
C ASN A 52 7.92 -0.39 -16.42
N ARG A 53 7.54 -1.44 -17.14
CA ARG A 53 7.69 -2.84 -16.69
C ARG A 53 9.11 -3.19 -16.25
N GLN A 54 10.12 -2.63 -16.94
CA GLN A 54 11.54 -2.82 -16.59
C GLN A 54 11.92 -2.27 -15.20
N ASN A 55 11.12 -1.34 -14.65
CA ASN A 55 11.34 -0.72 -13.35
C ASN A 55 10.48 -1.38 -12.25
N VAL A 56 9.69 -2.40 -12.56
CA VAL A 56 8.97 -3.16 -11.56
C VAL A 56 9.99 -4.03 -10.83
N VAL A 57 10.16 -3.78 -9.53
CA VAL A 57 11.07 -4.53 -8.68
C VAL A 57 10.28 -5.63 -7.97
N GLY A 58 10.67 -6.88 -8.19
CA GLY A 58 10.00 -8.07 -7.67
C GLY A 58 9.62 -9.01 -8.80
N LEU A 59 9.75 -10.31 -8.55
CA LEU A 59 9.27 -11.36 -9.44
C LEU A 59 7.98 -11.92 -8.85
N GLU A 60 7.01 -12.26 -9.70
CA GLU A 60 5.85 -13.02 -9.26
C GLU A 60 6.32 -14.33 -8.62
N GLY A 61 5.99 -14.48 -7.34
CA GLY A 61 6.25 -15.69 -6.56
C GLY A 61 4.95 -16.41 -6.23
N PRO A 62 5.02 -17.67 -5.77
CA PRO A 62 3.83 -18.39 -5.32
C PRO A 62 3.17 -17.61 -4.17
N CYS A 63 1.89 -17.24 -4.34
CA CYS A 63 1.12 -16.61 -3.27
C CYS A 63 0.79 -17.65 -2.20
N ASN A 64 1.45 -17.54 -1.05
CA ASN A 64 1.29 -18.44 0.09
C ASN A 64 0.43 -17.85 1.21
N ILE A 65 -0.09 -16.63 1.03
CA ILE A 65 -1.00 -15.98 1.97
C ILE A 65 -2.44 -16.28 1.55
N PRO A 66 -3.30 -16.81 2.43
CA PRO A 66 -4.72 -17.02 2.12
C PRO A 66 -5.40 -15.75 1.62
N ARG A 67 -6.18 -15.86 0.55
CA ARG A 67 -7.02 -14.78 0.01
C ARG A 67 -8.49 -15.14 0.27
N LEU A 68 -9.23 -14.29 0.97
CA LEU A 68 -10.66 -14.50 1.20
C LEU A 68 -11.48 -13.29 0.75
N ASP A 69 -12.63 -13.58 0.15
CA ASP A 69 -13.65 -12.58 -0.13
C ASP A 69 -14.20 -12.02 1.19
N ALA A 70 -14.30 -10.70 1.30
CA ALA A 70 -14.87 -10.01 2.46
C ALA A 70 -16.31 -10.46 2.80
N GLN A 71 -17.06 -10.98 1.82
CA GLN A 71 -18.41 -11.50 2.02
C GLN A 71 -18.43 -12.87 2.71
N HIS A 72 -17.33 -13.63 2.64
CA HIS A 72 -17.25 -15.00 3.14
C HIS A 72 -16.48 -15.14 4.46
N LEU A 73 -15.86 -14.06 4.96
CA LEU A 73 -15.16 -14.06 6.24
C LEU A 73 -16.04 -13.41 7.32
N SER A 74 -16.33 -14.15 8.39
CA SER A 74 -17.05 -13.61 9.56
C SER A 74 -16.10 -12.98 10.59
N GLN A 75 -16.61 -12.06 11.41
CA GLN A 75 -15.85 -11.48 12.53
C GLN A 75 -15.31 -12.56 13.51
N GLY A 76 -16.09 -13.60 13.79
CA GLY A 76 -15.69 -14.68 14.68
C GLY A 76 -14.55 -15.52 14.11
N GLU A 77 -14.62 -15.83 12.81
CA GLU A 77 -13.55 -16.53 12.10
C GLU A 77 -12.29 -15.68 12.01
N PHE A 78 -12.44 -14.39 11.68
CA PHE A 78 -11.33 -13.42 11.69
C PHE A 78 -10.60 -13.42 13.03
N LEU A 79 -11.32 -13.29 14.16
CA LEU A 79 -10.71 -13.27 15.48
C LEU A 79 -10.06 -14.60 15.87
N LYS A 80 -10.68 -15.72 15.49
CA LYS A 80 -10.20 -17.05 15.88
C LYS A 80 -8.97 -17.49 15.10
N LYS A 81 -8.91 -17.19 13.80
CA LYS A 81 -7.90 -17.73 12.90
C LYS A 81 -6.84 -16.71 12.49
N TYR A 82 -7.22 -15.45 12.27
CA TYR A 82 -6.37 -14.49 11.56
C TYR A 82 -5.81 -13.40 12.48
N ALA A 83 -6.65 -12.79 13.31
CA ALA A 83 -6.35 -11.59 14.11
C ALA A 83 -5.03 -11.61 14.90
N TYR A 84 -4.58 -12.79 15.34
CA TYR A 84 -3.41 -12.95 16.21
C TYR A 84 -2.40 -14.01 15.76
N ALA A 85 -2.63 -14.68 14.62
CA ALA A 85 -1.89 -15.90 14.27
C ALA A 85 -1.40 -15.96 12.83
N GLU A 86 -2.26 -15.65 11.85
CA GLU A 86 -1.96 -15.87 10.43
C GLU A 86 -2.26 -14.62 9.60
N PRO A 87 -1.40 -14.26 8.62
CA PRO A 87 -1.72 -13.21 7.66
C PRO A 87 -2.84 -13.65 6.72
N ILE A 88 -3.60 -12.68 6.23
CA ILE A 88 -4.68 -12.87 5.27
C ILE A 88 -4.76 -11.68 4.33
N ILE A 89 -5.09 -11.94 3.06
CA ILE A 89 -5.48 -10.93 2.08
C ILE A 89 -7.00 -10.96 1.97
N ILE A 90 -7.65 -9.83 2.23
CA ILE A 90 -9.10 -9.68 2.12
C ILE A 90 -9.39 -8.82 0.88
N TYR A 91 -10.23 -9.32 -0.01
CA TYR A 91 -10.58 -8.64 -1.26
C TYR A 91 -12.10 -8.43 -1.40
N ASN A 92 -12.52 -7.73 -2.45
CA ASN A 92 -13.93 -7.35 -2.70
C ASN A 92 -14.53 -6.39 -1.66
N ILE A 93 -13.73 -5.43 -1.17
CA ILE A 93 -14.20 -4.29 -0.38
C ILE A 93 -14.38 -3.09 -1.31
N ASP A 94 -15.61 -2.60 -1.46
CA ASP A 94 -15.90 -1.45 -2.34
C ASP A 94 -15.27 -0.16 -1.81
N ASN A 95 -14.22 0.27 -2.50
CA ASN A 95 -13.53 1.54 -2.29
C ASN A 95 -13.44 2.35 -3.59
N SER A 96 -14.42 2.20 -4.48
CA SER A 96 -14.45 2.87 -5.79
C SER A 96 -14.32 4.40 -5.70
N GLU A 97 -14.98 5.05 -4.72
CA GLU A 97 -14.84 6.48 -4.47
C GLU A 97 -13.41 6.86 -4.06
N PHE A 98 -12.82 6.09 -3.14
CA PHE A 98 -11.45 6.32 -2.67
C PHE A 98 -10.45 6.14 -3.81
N ALA A 99 -10.57 5.06 -4.59
CA ALA A 99 -9.71 4.78 -5.74
C ALA A 99 -9.70 5.95 -6.74
N ARG A 100 -10.89 6.48 -7.09
CA ARG A 100 -11.05 7.66 -7.96
C ARG A 100 -10.40 8.91 -7.36
N LEU A 101 -10.52 9.11 -6.05
CA LEU A 101 -9.90 10.26 -5.37
C LEU A 101 -8.37 10.16 -5.31
N THR A 102 -7.83 8.95 -5.36
CA THR A 102 -6.39 8.67 -5.36
C THR A 102 -5.79 8.54 -6.76
N GLU A 103 -6.54 8.79 -7.83
CA GLU A 103 -5.99 8.90 -9.18
C GLU A 103 -4.99 10.07 -9.24
N ARG A 104 -3.91 9.92 -10.01
CA ARG A 104 -2.78 10.87 -10.02
C ARG A 104 -3.23 12.30 -10.29
N GLN A 105 -4.07 12.49 -11.30
CA GLN A 105 -4.55 13.81 -11.70
C GLN A 105 -5.45 14.43 -10.61
N LYS A 106 -6.35 13.64 -10.04
CA LYS A 106 -7.24 14.09 -8.96
C LYS A 106 -6.44 14.48 -7.72
N MET A 107 -5.43 13.69 -7.36
CA MET A 107 -4.55 13.99 -6.24
C MET A 107 -3.74 15.28 -6.47
N LEU A 108 -3.24 15.52 -7.68
CA LEU A 108 -2.59 16.79 -8.02
C LEU A 108 -3.58 17.96 -7.93
N GLU A 109 -4.79 17.83 -8.45
CA GLU A 109 -5.78 18.92 -8.38
C GLU A 109 -6.14 19.32 -6.94
N ASP A 110 -6.34 18.34 -6.07
CA ASP A 110 -6.84 18.59 -4.72
C ASP A 110 -5.71 18.92 -3.72
N TRP A 111 -4.51 18.37 -3.91
CA TRP A 111 -3.46 18.37 -2.88
C TRP A 111 -2.16 19.04 -3.30
N ARG A 112 -2.01 19.57 -4.53
CA ARG A 112 -0.73 20.12 -5.05
C ARG A 112 0.06 20.97 -4.05
N GLU A 113 -0.63 21.90 -3.40
CA GLU A 113 -0.02 22.90 -2.51
C GLU A 113 0.08 22.43 -1.05
N GLU A 114 -0.45 21.25 -0.73
CA GLU A 114 -0.42 20.69 0.62
C GLU A 114 1.02 20.44 1.06
N ARG A 115 1.36 20.90 2.27
CA ARG A 115 2.71 20.74 2.80
C ARG A 115 2.87 19.31 3.31
N VAL A 116 3.97 18.69 2.92
CA VAL A 116 4.30 17.32 3.31
C VAL A 116 5.74 17.21 3.78
N VAL A 117 6.04 16.15 4.51
CA VAL A 117 7.41 15.83 4.92
C VAL A 117 7.78 14.47 4.33
N LEU A 118 8.80 14.46 3.47
CA LEU A 118 9.31 13.23 2.86
C LEU A 118 10.33 12.60 3.80
N SER A 119 10.30 11.27 3.89
CA SER A 119 11.25 10.49 4.69
C SER A 119 12.17 9.69 3.77
N SER A 120 13.43 9.47 4.18
CA SER A 120 14.30 8.50 3.52
C SER A 120 13.85 7.07 3.82
N ALA A 121 13.91 6.17 2.83
CA ALA A 121 13.52 4.76 2.94
C ALA A 121 14.52 3.84 3.68
N ASN A 122 15.43 4.41 4.49
CA ASN A 122 16.36 3.63 5.32
C ASN A 122 15.75 3.26 6.68
N THR A 123 16.41 2.38 7.44
CA THR A 123 15.91 1.79 8.71
C THR A 123 15.47 2.81 9.74
N TYR A 124 16.00 4.04 9.66
CA TYR A 124 15.82 5.04 10.69
C TYR A 124 15.06 6.28 10.21
N SER A 125 14.76 6.37 8.91
CA SER A 125 14.08 7.51 8.28
C SER A 125 14.65 8.87 8.72
N TYR A 126 15.98 8.95 8.93
CA TYR A 126 16.61 10.12 9.57
C TYR A 126 16.46 11.40 8.75
N THR A 127 16.44 11.28 7.42
CA THR A 127 16.29 12.44 6.55
C THR A 127 14.81 12.79 6.44
N ARG A 128 14.46 13.99 6.89
CA ARG A 128 13.14 14.60 6.70
C ARG A 128 13.26 15.82 5.80
N VAL A 129 12.58 15.78 4.66
CA VAL A 129 12.62 16.85 3.65
C VAL A 129 11.25 17.49 3.57
N PRO A 130 11.07 18.72 4.10
CA PRO A 130 9.85 19.49 3.86
C PRO A 130 9.70 19.75 2.35
N SER A 131 8.49 19.52 1.84
CA SER A 131 8.14 19.70 0.42
C SER A 131 6.65 20.06 0.31
N THR A 132 6.13 20.13 -0.91
CA THR A 132 4.69 20.10 -1.19
C THR A 132 4.34 18.79 -1.88
N PHE A 133 3.08 18.37 -1.80
CA PHE A 133 2.65 17.14 -2.49
C PHE A 133 2.90 17.23 -4.00
N GLY A 134 2.66 18.40 -4.62
CA GLY A 134 2.92 18.63 -6.04
C GLY A 134 4.40 18.49 -6.41
N ASP A 135 5.30 19.10 -5.62
CA ASP A 135 6.74 18.96 -5.82
C ASP A 135 7.16 17.50 -5.66
N TYR A 136 6.69 16.81 -4.60
CA TYR A 136 6.94 15.38 -4.44
C TYR A 136 6.57 14.55 -5.68
N LEU A 137 5.35 14.73 -6.21
CA LEU A 137 4.85 13.99 -7.37
C LEU A 137 5.59 14.27 -8.69
N GLU A 138 6.14 15.46 -8.83
CA GLU A 138 6.77 15.92 -10.08
C GLU A 138 8.29 15.74 -10.08
N THR A 139 8.94 15.82 -8.92
CA THR A 139 10.41 15.87 -8.82
C THR A 139 11.02 14.68 -8.08
N HIS A 140 10.29 14.06 -7.15
CA HIS A 140 10.85 13.05 -6.25
C HIS A 140 10.23 11.66 -6.42
N LEU A 141 8.95 11.57 -6.78
CA LEU A 141 8.22 10.31 -6.96
C LEU A 141 8.65 9.65 -8.27
N ARG A 142 9.53 8.64 -8.16
CA ARG A 142 10.02 7.85 -9.29
C ARG A 142 10.24 6.39 -8.92
N PRO A 143 10.17 5.46 -9.88
CA PRO A 143 10.57 4.07 -9.64
C PRO A 143 12.01 3.96 -9.15
N GLN A 144 12.27 2.98 -8.28
CA GLN A 144 13.57 2.65 -7.72
C GLN A 144 14.09 1.36 -8.35
N SER A 145 15.41 1.24 -8.46
CA SER A 145 16.07 0.00 -8.90
C SER A 145 16.62 -0.76 -7.71
N LEU A 146 17.11 -2.00 -7.94
CA LEU A 146 17.82 -2.76 -6.90
C LEU A 146 19.13 -2.09 -6.44
N GLU A 147 19.65 -1.13 -7.22
CA GLU A 147 20.85 -0.36 -6.88
C GLU A 147 20.52 0.95 -6.14
N SER A 148 19.24 1.34 -6.08
CA SER A 148 18.82 2.56 -5.37
C SER A 148 19.13 2.45 -3.88
N LEU A 149 19.87 3.42 -3.36
CA LEU A 149 20.17 3.47 -1.93
C LEU A 149 18.97 3.99 -1.14
N GLY A 150 18.55 3.26 -0.11
CA GLY A 150 17.40 3.64 0.71
C GLY A 150 17.52 4.99 1.42
N ASN A 151 18.73 5.50 1.65
CA ASN A 151 18.96 6.85 2.19
C ASN A 151 18.70 7.97 1.15
N GLU A 152 18.73 7.66 -0.14
CA GLU A 152 18.48 8.58 -1.26
C GLU A 152 17.07 8.43 -1.83
N THR A 153 16.38 7.34 -1.52
CA THR A 153 14.97 7.13 -1.86
C THR A 153 14.07 7.89 -0.87
N LEU A 154 13.41 8.94 -1.35
CA LEU A 154 12.40 9.69 -0.59
C LEU A 154 11.00 9.16 -0.88
N TYR A 155 10.18 9.11 0.16
CA TYR A 155 8.78 8.74 0.04
C TYR A 155 7.92 9.56 0.99
N LEU A 156 6.66 9.75 0.60
CA LEU A 156 5.66 10.34 1.47
C LEU A 156 5.22 9.25 2.44
N PHE A 157 5.88 9.23 3.59
CA PHE A 157 5.42 8.44 4.70
C PHE A 157 4.24 9.15 5.33
N GLY A 158 3.14 8.43 5.51
CA GLY A 158 1.97 8.98 6.18
C GLY A 158 2.31 9.30 7.62
N ASP A 159 2.70 10.55 7.88
CA ASP A 159 2.52 11.10 9.22
C ASP A 159 1.07 10.80 9.59
N ILE A 160 0.88 10.28 10.81
CA ILE A 160 -0.45 10.13 11.39
C ILE A 160 -0.87 11.55 11.80
N ASP A 161 -1.00 12.43 10.82
CA ASP A 161 -1.66 13.72 10.97
C ASP A 161 -3.15 13.46 10.79
N PRO A 162 -3.92 13.50 11.90
CA PRO A 162 -5.36 13.24 11.85
C PRO A 162 -6.14 14.37 11.15
N THR A 163 -5.47 15.41 10.66
CA THR A 163 -6.11 16.59 10.07
C THR A 163 -5.90 16.67 8.57
N THR A 164 -4.66 16.63 8.07
CA THR A 164 -4.37 16.81 6.64
C THR A 164 -5.11 15.81 5.77
N TRP A 165 -4.93 14.51 6.02
CA TRP A 165 -5.48 13.47 5.15
C TRP A 165 -6.91 13.07 5.49
N LYS A 166 -7.49 13.63 6.55
CA LYS A 166 -8.84 13.25 7.02
C LYS A 166 -9.91 13.34 5.93
N PRO A 167 -10.00 14.40 5.11
CA PRO A 167 -10.99 14.47 4.05
C PRO A 167 -10.91 13.31 3.04
N LEU A 168 -9.70 12.82 2.75
CA LEU A 168 -9.47 11.66 1.89
C LEU A 168 -9.77 10.35 2.63
N LEU A 169 -9.26 10.20 3.86
CA LEU A 169 -9.41 9.00 4.67
C LEU A 169 -10.85 8.75 5.12
N ASP A 170 -11.68 9.79 5.23
CA ASP A 170 -13.13 9.66 5.48
C ASP A 170 -13.87 8.98 4.31
N LYS A 171 -13.25 8.90 3.13
CA LYS A 171 -13.79 8.21 1.94
C LYS A 171 -13.36 6.75 1.84
N TYR A 172 -12.39 6.34 2.65
CA TYR A 172 -11.94 4.97 2.71
C TYR A 172 -12.92 4.10 3.52
N ARG A 173 -13.48 3.08 2.87
CA ARG A 173 -14.27 2.04 3.51
C ARG A 173 -13.35 0.98 4.10
N GLN A 174 -13.17 1.07 5.41
CA GLN A 174 -12.45 0.07 6.19
C GLN A 174 -13.14 -1.31 6.14
N PRO A 175 -12.39 -2.41 6.21
CA PRO A 175 -12.96 -3.74 6.43
C PRO A 175 -13.83 -3.76 7.69
N GLN A 176 -14.89 -4.57 7.69
CA GLN A 176 -15.80 -4.70 8.83
C GLN A 176 -15.15 -5.32 10.09
N TYR A 177 -13.96 -5.90 9.95
CA TYR A 177 -13.28 -6.66 10.99
C TYR A 177 -12.59 -5.77 12.01
N LYS A 178 -12.77 -6.06 13.30
CA LYS A 178 -12.23 -5.25 14.39
C LYS A 178 -11.55 -6.09 15.44
N LEU A 179 -10.51 -5.54 16.07
CA LEU A 179 -9.96 -6.12 17.29
C LEU A 179 -10.72 -5.56 18.51
N PRO A 180 -11.13 -6.40 19.48
CA PRO A 180 -11.77 -5.92 20.70
C PRO A 180 -10.91 -4.89 21.43
N GLY A 181 -11.49 -3.75 21.80
CA GLY A 181 -10.80 -2.67 22.52
C GLY A 181 -9.86 -1.80 21.66
N HIS A 182 -9.89 -1.94 20.33
CA HIS A 182 -9.02 -1.18 19.43
C HIS A 182 -9.84 -0.35 18.41
N THR A 183 -9.25 0.75 17.97
CA THR A 183 -9.74 1.58 16.87
C THR A 183 -8.65 1.68 15.81
N ALA A 184 -9.04 1.72 14.53
CA ALA A 184 -8.09 1.97 13.47
C ALA A 184 -7.52 3.39 13.61
N ALA A 185 -6.20 3.50 13.52
CA ALA A 185 -5.56 4.74 13.11
C ALA A 185 -5.35 4.64 11.60
N LEU A 186 -5.73 5.67 10.85
CA LEU A 186 -5.54 5.69 9.42
C LEU A 186 -4.39 6.64 9.09
N SER A 187 -3.63 6.29 8.06
CA SER A 187 -2.59 7.14 7.48
C SER A 187 -2.64 7.00 5.97
N PHE A 188 -2.15 8.01 5.28
CA PHE A 188 -2.02 8.02 3.83
C PHE A 188 -0.55 8.22 3.47
N GLY A 189 -0.03 7.36 2.61
CA GLY A 189 1.35 7.43 2.13
C GLY A 189 1.40 7.14 0.64
N LEU A 190 2.47 7.61 0.01
CA LEU A 190 2.72 7.39 -1.40
C LEU A 190 4.21 7.17 -1.63
N ALA A 191 4.53 6.21 -2.48
CA ALA A 191 5.89 5.84 -2.81
C ALA A 191 5.99 5.41 -4.28
N GLY A 192 7.19 5.56 -4.85
CA GLY A 192 7.49 5.04 -6.18
C GLY A 192 7.59 3.51 -6.18
N ALA A 193 7.36 2.89 -7.34
CA ALA A 193 7.58 1.46 -7.51
C ALA A 193 9.00 1.06 -7.08
N GLY A 194 9.16 -0.06 -6.39
CA GLY A 194 10.46 -0.52 -5.90
C GLY A 194 10.97 0.19 -4.63
N THR A 195 10.25 1.19 -4.11
CA THR A 195 10.53 1.71 -2.77
C THR A 195 10.19 0.64 -1.73
N GLY A 196 11.21 0.16 -1.04
CA GLY A 196 11.09 -0.76 0.09
C GLY A 196 11.40 -0.08 1.41
N VAL A 197 10.98 -0.71 2.49
CA VAL A 197 11.41 -0.37 3.85
C VAL A 197 12.09 -1.58 4.46
N PRO A 198 13.11 -1.40 5.33
CA PRO A 198 13.79 -2.53 5.95
C PRO A 198 12.82 -3.38 6.75
N PHE A 199 13.06 -4.69 6.76
CA PHE A 199 12.24 -5.64 7.49
C PHE A 199 12.19 -5.31 8.99
N HIS A 200 10.98 -5.22 9.54
CA HIS A 200 10.72 -4.97 10.95
C HIS A 200 9.35 -5.54 11.34
N PHE A 201 9.06 -5.55 12.64
CA PHE A 201 7.80 -6.07 13.18
C PHE A 201 6.96 -4.96 13.78
N HIS A 202 5.63 -5.08 13.65
CA HIS A 202 4.66 -4.20 14.29
C HIS A 202 3.99 -4.87 15.49
N GLY A 203 3.31 -4.05 16.29
CA GLY A 203 2.33 -4.54 17.27
C GLY A 203 1.10 -5.21 16.62
N PRO A 204 0.15 -5.68 17.42
CA PRO A 204 -1.05 -6.38 16.93
C PRO A 204 -1.93 -5.45 16.05
N GLY A 205 -2.55 -6.03 15.02
CA GLY A 205 -3.65 -5.39 14.29
C GLY A 205 -3.27 -4.49 13.12
N MET A 206 -2.17 -4.77 12.43
CA MET A 206 -1.86 -4.08 11.17
C MET A 206 -2.79 -4.54 10.05
N PHE A 207 -3.38 -3.55 9.37
CA PHE A 207 -4.04 -3.72 8.07
C PHE A 207 -3.41 -2.74 7.08
N SER A 208 -3.05 -3.25 5.92
CA SER A 208 -2.62 -2.43 4.77
C SER A 208 -3.60 -2.67 3.64
N THR A 209 -4.01 -1.59 2.97
CA THR A 209 -4.81 -1.68 1.74
C THR A 209 -3.96 -1.21 0.58
N PHE A 210 -3.99 -1.99 -0.49
CA PHE A 210 -3.34 -1.68 -1.75
C PHE A 210 -4.43 -1.37 -2.76
N PHE A 211 -4.25 -0.28 -3.49
CA PHE A 211 -5.11 0.10 -4.60
C PHE A 211 -4.34 -0.19 -5.88
N GLU A 212 -4.94 -1.05 -6.70
CA GLU A 212 -4.58 -1.29 -8.10
C GLU A 212 -5.36 -0.35 -9.00
#